data_AF-A0A5D8QB41-F1
#
_entry.id   AF-A0A5D8QB41-F1
#
_cell.length_a   1.000
_cell.length_b   1.000
_cell.length_c   1.000
_cell.angle_alpha   90.00
_cell.angle_beta   90.00
_cell.angle_gamma   90.00
#
_symmetry.space_group_name_H-M   'P 1'
#
loop_
_entity.id
_entity.type
_entity.pdbx_description
1 polymer ?
#
loop_
_entity_poly.entity_id
_entity_poly.type
_entity_poly.pdbx_seq_one_letter_code
_entity_poly.pdbx_strand_id
1 'polypeptide(L)'
;MYIFNNTEKGDPMIKKNITYVLIGFTIIIVLAISPKTRNICTEILSNLRTNDYRTNYISPDYFDKIKLKLYEEGNREINLKQLGYLKVNKDDKERHYEYKINELYKLKSDADYNFKTPQESNILNDLKNIDSTIIGSQSIEFNLNIDAINNFMKTYKSNNVFPESLNGKNFRIDFYKKIYIHMDNSSEFNFPGSKRFNLTIERIPEINVPNGVDTNKVKYAVISLPFLPDDLKSQISGTVDLKNLLEIPESAERKKLDYTSINKNKGVTVSYYLKDANISNKNKEKREAFVQIAWIEDDIIYQMEGIGISENQLIKIAESMK
;
A
#
# COMPACT_ATOMS: atom_id res chain seq x y z
N MET A 1 -69.77 -18.05 19.99
CA MET A 1 -69.33 -17.02 20.96
C MET A 1 -67.87 -16.73 20.66
N TYR A 2 -67.58 -15.54 20.14
CA TYR A 2 -66.20 -15.07 19.93
C TYR A 2 -65.50 -14.89 21.28
N ILE A 3 -64.20 -15.20 21.33
CA ILE A 3 -63.12 -14.30 21.77
C ILE A 3 -61.77 -14.99 21.46
N PHE A 4 -60.89 -14.22 20.81
CA PHE A 4 -59.49 -14.52 20.50
C PHE A 4 -58.62 -14.55 21.76
N ASN A 5 -57.54 -15.34 21.75
CA ASN A 5 -56.19 -14.78 21.91
C ASN A 5 -55.08 -15.75 21.46
N ASN A 6 -54.20 -15.18 20.63
CA ASN A 6 -52.97 -15.75 20.11
C ASN A 6 -51.93 -15.95 21.23
N THR A 7 -51.10 -16.97 21.10
CA THR A 7 -49.63 -16.85 21.23
C THR A 7 -48.97 -18.07 20.61
N GLU A 8 -47.82 -17.82 20.02
CA GLU A 8 -47.22 -18.49 18.88
C GLU A 8 -46.63 -19.87 19.21
N LYS A 9 -46.83 -20.82 18.28
CA LYS A 9 -46.07 -22.07 18.18
C LYS A 9 -44.71 -21.78 17.54
N GLY A 10 -43.68 -22.37 18.12
CA GLY A 10 -42.31 -22.23 17.68
C GLY A 10 -41.86 -23.10 16.50
N ASP A 11 -40.55 -22.92 16.28
CA ASP A 11 -39.57 -23.64 15.47
C ASP A 11 -39.53 -23.42 13.94
N PRO A 12 -38.35 -23.54 13.27
CA PRO A 12 -37.03 -23.97 13.78
C PRO A 12 -35.81 -23.10 13.35
N MET A 13 -34.68 -23.39 13.99
CA MET A 13 -33.28 -23.21 13.54
C MET A 13 -33.06 -22.67 12.10
N ILE A 14 -32.50 -21.45 12.01
CA ILE A 14 -31.77 -21.00 10.81
C ILE A 14 -30.27 -21.05 11.12
N LYS A 15 -29.62 -22.14 10.72
CA LYS A 15 -28.20 -22.11 10.36
C LYS A 15 -28.12 -21.52 8.95
N LYS A 16 -27.45 -20.37 8.78
CA LYS A 16 -26.63 -20.10 7.58
C LYS A 16 -25.82 -18.81 7.67
N ASN A 17 -24.51 -19.03 7.57
CA ASN A 17 -23.48 -18.23 6.89
C ASN A 17 -23.27 -16.79 7.37
N ILE A 18 -22.51 -16.66 8.46
CA ILE A 18 -21.71 -15.46 8.72
C ILE A 18 -20.56 -15.49 7.70
N THR A 19 -20.72 -14.71 6.63
CA THR A 19 -19.65 -14.39 5.69
C THR A 19 -18.59 -13.60 6.45
N TYR A 20 -17.40 -14.17 6.62
CA TYR A 20 -16.23 -13.43 7.09
C TYR A 20 -15.91 -12.35 6.06
N VAL A 21 -16.21 -11.09 6.38
CA VAL A 21 -15.69 -9.95 5.64
C VAL A 21 -14.28 -9.71 6.18
N LEU A 22 -13.32 -10.47 5.65
CA LEU A 22 -11.91 -10.09 5.67
C LEU A 22 -11.81 -8.77 4.92
N ILE A 23 -11.72 -7.66 5.65
CA ILE A 23 -11.23 -6.41 5.08
C ILE A 23 -9.71 -6.57 5.00
N GLY A 24 -9.26 -7.38 4.03
CA GLY A 24 -8.01 -7.07 3.36
C GLY A 24 -8.20 -5.70 2.72
N PHE A 25 -7.19 -4.85 2.81
CA PHE A 25 -7.13 -3.62 2.03
C PHE A 25 -7.14 -3.98 0.53
N THR A 26 -8.34 -4.21 -0.01
CA THR A 26 -8.58 -4.11 -1.43
C THR A 26 -8.50 -2.62 -1.74
N ILE A 27 -7.50 -2.24 -2.53
CA ILE A 27 -7.46 -0.93 -3.17
C ILE A 27 -8.70 -0.87 -4.07
N ILE A 28 -9.80 -0.34 -3.54
CA ILE A 28 -10.95 0.03 -4.36
C ILE A 28 -10.53 1.30 -5.10
N ILE A 29 -10.03 1.14 -6.32
CA ILE A 29 -9.98 2.24 -7.28
C ILE A 29 -11.43 2.58 -7.64
N VAL A 30 -12.03 3.51 -6.90
CA VAL A 30 -13.25 4.18 -7.36
C VAL A 30 -12.81 5.18 -8.43
N LEU A 31 -12.98 4.81 -9.70
CA LEU A 31 -12.98 5.77 -10.80
C LEU A 31 -14.20 6.70 -10.64
N ALA A 32 -14.05 7.74 -9.82
CA ALA A 32 -14.95 8.88 -9.85
C ALA A 32 -14.60 9.70 -11.09
N ILE A 33 -15.26 9.39 -12.22
CA ILE A 33 -15.30 10.27 -13.39
C ILE A 33 -16.08 11.52 -12.96
N SER A 34 -15.37 12.51 -12.40
CA SER A 34 -15.92 13.85 -12.23
C SER A 34 -15.87 14.58 -13.59
N PRO A 35 -16.97 15.18 -14.06
CA PRO A 35 -17.03 15.75 -15.42
C PRO A 35 -16.30 17.11 -15.58
N LYS A 36 -15.27 17.41 -14.77
CA LYS A 36 -14.67 18.77 -14.70
C LYS A 36 -13.21 18.94 -15.12
N THR A 37 -12.57 17.95 -15.75
CA THR A 37 -11.19 18.10 -16.30
C THR A 37 -11.13 18.16 -17.84
N ARG A 38 -12.27 18.29 -18.52
CA ARG A 38 -12.33 18.23 -20.00
C ARG A 38 -11.79 19.47 -20.74
N ASN A 39 -11.41 20.54 -20.03
CA ASN A 39 -11.19 21.86 -20.66
C ASN A 39 -9.72 22.33 -20.71
N ILE A 40 -8.73 21.54 -20.25
CA ILE A 40 -7.30 21.89 -20.38
C ILE A 40 -6.65 21.20 -21.60
N CYS A 41 -7.30 20.21 -22.20
CA CYS A 41 -6.73 19.42 -23.29
C CYS A 41 -6.89 20.01 -24.69
N THR A 42 -7.71 21.04 -24.91
CA THR A 42 -8.03 21.52 -26.27
C THR A 42 -6.96 22.41 -26.88
N GLU A 43 -6.19 23.14 -26.08
CA GLU A 43 -5.19 24.10 -26.57
C GLU A 43 -3.83 23.46 -26.89
N ILE A 44 -3.51 22.32 -26.27
CA ILE A 44 -2.31 21.51 -26.58
C ILE A 44 -2.54 20.64 -27.83
N LEU A 45 -3.79 20.23 -28.09
CA LEU A 45 -4.15 19.38 -29.24
C LEU A 45 -4.23 20.14 -30.57
N SER A 46 -4.44 21.46 -30.58
CA SER A 46 -4.52 22.24 -31.81
C SER A 46 -3.15 22.48 -32.46
N ASN A 47 -2.08 22.58 -31.66
CA ASN A 47 -0.71 22.78 -32.16
C ASN A 47 0.01 21.50 -32.60
N LEU A 48 -0.59 20.32 -32.41
CA LEU A 48 -0.02 19.04 -32.84
C LEU A 48 -0.60 18.53 -34.17
N ARG A 49 -1.44 19.34 -34.81
CA ARG A 49 -2.21 18.95 -35.99
C ARG A 49 -1.55 19.33 -37.32
N THR A 50 -0.23 19.23 -37.39
CA THR A 50 0.52 19.29 -38.64
C THR A 50 1.84 18.57 -38.44
N ASN A 51 1.84 17.24 -38.61
CA ASN A 51 2.91 16.50 -39.30
C ASN A 51 2.55 15.01 -39.34
N ASP A 52 2.21 14.58 -40.54
CA ASP A 52 1.75 13.26 -40.91
C ASP A 52 2.93 12.37 -41.32
N TYR A 53 3.62 11.70 -40.36
CA TYR A 53 4.53 10.59 -40.68
C TYR A 53 4.65 9.61 -39.50
N ARG A 54 4.04 8.43 -39.60
CA ARG A 54 4.38 7.12 -38.98
C ARG A 54 5.29 7.07 -37.73
N THR A 55 5.06 7.90 -36.72
CA THR A 55 5.61 7.70 -35.37
C THR A 55 4.47 7.22 -34.48
N ASN A 56 4.60 6.00 -33.96
CA ASN A 56 3.72 5.44 -32.93
C ASN A 56 3.61 6.40 -31.74
N TYR A 57 2.62 7.28 -31.76
CA TYR A 57 2.39 8.23 -30.68
C TYR A 57 2.14 7.43 -29.40
N ILE A 58 3.05 7.57 -28.43
CA ILE A 58 2.86 7.02 -27.11
C ILE A 58 1.93 7.99 -26.38
N SER A 59 0.62 7.72 -26.42
CA SER A 59 -0.37 8.53 -25.71
C SER A 59 -0.34 8.28 -24.20
N PRO A 60 -0.81 9.22 -23.36
CA PRO A 60 -1.00 8.98 -21.93
C PRO A 60 -1.77 7.69 -21.61
N ASP A 61 -2.84 7.40 -22.37
CA ASP A 61 -3.64 6.16 -22.26
C ASP A 61 -2.80 4.88 -22.39
N TYR A 62 -1.70 4.91 -23.15
CA TYR A 62 -0.82 3.76 -23.27
C TYR A 62 -0.07 3.47 -21.96
N PHE A 63 0.32 4.52 -21.23
CA PHE A 63 1.01 4.37 -19.95
C PHE A 63 0.07 3.94 -18.84
N ASP A 64 -1.18 4.39 -18.84
CA ASP A 64 -2.15 3.89 -17.87
C ASP A 64 -2.42 2.39 -18.07
N LYS A 65 -2.42 1.91 -19.32
CA LYS A 65 -2.45 0.46 -19.61
C LYS A 65 -1.22 -0.27 -19.09
N ILE A 66 -0.03 0.33 -19.17
CA ILE A 66 1.20 -0.27 -18.59
C ILE A 66 1.10 -0.33 -17.07
N LYS A 67 0.64 0.75 -16.41
CA LYS A 67 0.44 0.79 -14.96
C LYS A 67 -0.51 -0.32 -14.51
N LEU A 68 -1.65 -0.48 -15.17
CA LEU A 68 -2.60 -1.56 -14.86
C LEU A 68 -1.95 -2.95 -15.00
N LYS A 69 -1.18 -3.17 -16.07
CA LYS A 69 -0.48 -4.45 -16.28
C LYS A 69 0.54 -4.77 -15.18
N LEU A 70 1.14 -3.79 -14.52
CA LEU A 70 2.05 -4.04 -13.40
C LEU A 70 1.34 -4.65 -12.19
N TYR A 71 0.03 -4.45 -12.04
CA TYR A 71 -0.78 -4.99 -10.93
C TYR A 71 -1.46 -6.32 -11.22
N GLU A 72 -1.62 -6.70 -12.48
CA GLU A 72 -2.23 -7.98 -12.85
C GLU A 72 -1.47 -9.19 -12.22
N GLU A 73 -2.22 -10.23 -11.83
CA GLU A 73 -1.72 -11.45 -11.15
C GLU A 73 -0.92 -12.37 -12.07
N GLY A 74 0.22 -12.85 -11.59
CA GLY A 74 1.07 -13.80 -12.29
C GLY A 74 2.17 -13.16 -13.14
N ASN A 75 3.06 -14.03 -13.61
CA ASN A 75 4.24 -13.65 -14.37
C ASN A 75 3.87 -13.15 -15.78
N ARG A 76 4.47 -12.05 -16.21
CA ARG A 76 4.17 -11.44 -17.52
C ARG A 76 5.33 -10.66 -18.09
N GLU A 77 5.27 -10.49 -19.40
CA GLU A 77 6.11 -9.56 -20.14
C GLU A 77 5.28 -8.38 -20.64
N ILE A 78 5.75 -7.15 -20.39
CA ILE A 78 5.10 -5.91 -20.79
C ILE A 78 5.98 -5.24 -21.85
N ASN A 79 5.55 -5.31 -23.11
CA ASN A 79 6.22 -4.65 -24.23
C ASN A 79 6.01 -3.12 -24.18
N LEU A 80 7.10 -2.37 -24.09
CA LEU A 80 7.15 -0.89 -24.07
C LEU A 80 7.41 -0.29 -25.47
N LYS A 81 7.15 -1.06 -26.54
CA LYS A 81 7.48 -0.75 -27.93
C LYS A 81 8.98 -0.51 -28.10
N GLN A 82 9.36 0.59 -28.76
CA GLN A 82 10.76 0.98 -28.99
C GLN A 82 11.55 1.29 -27.72
N LEU A 83 10.89 1.42 -26.56
CA LEU A 83 11.54 1.71 -25.28
C LEU A 83 12.11 0.45 -24.61
N GLY A 84 11.71 -0.75 -25.06
CA GLY A 84 12.14 -2.03 -24.49
C GLY A 84 10.98 -2.87 -23.97
N TYR A 85 11.22 -3.66 -22.93
CA TYR A 85 10.20 -4.47 -22.25
C TYR A 85 10.49 -4.60 -20.76
N LEU A 86 9.45 -4.94 -20.00
CA LEU A 86 9.53 -5.31 -18.60
C LEU A 86 9.14 -6.77 -18.43
N LYS A 87 9.80 -7.49 -17.53
CA LYS A 87 9.34 -8.80 -17.08
C LYS A 87 8.98 -8.70 -15.61
N VAL A 88 7.70 -8.94 -15.30
CA VAL A 88 7.18 -8.95 -13.94
C VAL A 88 7.06 -10.39 -13.51
N ASN A 89 7.68 -10.74 -12.39
CA ASN A 89 7.48 -12.04 -11.75
C ASN A 89 6.84 -11.81 -10.39
N LYS A 90 5.73 -12.49 -10.10
CA LYS A 90 5.03 -12.41 -8.82
C LYS A 90 4.90 -13.78 -8.20
N ASP A 91 5.14 -13.83 -6.91
CA ASP A 91 4.63 -14.91 -6.07
C ASP A 91 3.29 -14.44 -5.51
N ASP A 92 2.18 -14.71 -6.20
CA ASP A 92 0.85 -14.25 -5.78
C ASP A 92 0.26 -15.08 -4.63
N LYS A 93 1.10 -15.90 -3.96
CA LYS A 93 0.65 -16.74 -2.86
C LYS A 93 0.50 -15.90 -1.60
N GLU A 94 -0.74 -15.49 -1.34
CA GLU A 94 -1.15 -15.03 -0.02
C GLU A 94 -1.27 -16.22 0.94
N ARG A 95 -0.76 -16.03 2.15
CA ARG A 95 -0.87 -17.03 3.22
C ARG A 95 -1.41 -16.39 4.48
N HIS A 96 -2.49 -16.97 4.98
CA HIS A 96 -3.17 -16.54 6.19
C HIS A 96 -2.78 -17.42 7.37
N TYR A 97 -2.63 -16.78 8.52
CA TYR A 97 -2.20 -17.38 9.77
C TYR A 97 -3.05 -16.85 10.92
N GLU A 98 -3.60 -17.76 11.72
CA GLU A 98 -4.30 -17.44 12.96
C GLU A 98 -3.36 -17.71 14.15
N TYR A 99 -2.41 -16.79 14.37
CA TYR A 99 -1.46 -16.89 15.48
C TYR A 99 -1.87 -16.04 16.67
N LYS A 100 -1.53 -16.51 17.87
CA LYS A 100 -1.57 -15.67 19.08
C LYS A 100 -0.42 -14.66 19.06
N ILE A 101 -0.52 -13.60 19.86
CA ILE A 101 0.52 -12.55 19.96
C ILE A 101 1.90 -13.15 20.24
N ASN A 102 1.99 -14.07 21.20
CA ASN A 102 3.25 -14.75 21.54
C ASN A 102 3.75 -15.75 20.49
N GLU A 103 3.00 -15.98 19.42
CA GLU A 103 3.37 -16.85 18.30
C GLU A 103 3.70 -16.09 17.01
N LEU A 104 3.52 -14.76 16.97
CA LEU A 104 3.78 -13.95 15.77
C LEU A 104 5.22 -14.06 15.25
N TYR A 105 6.18 -14.42 16.12
CA TYR A 105 7.56 -14.70 15.70
C TYR A 105 7.67 -15.81 14.64
N LYS A 106 6.68 -16.71 14.56
CA LYS A 106 6.63 -17.79 13.56
C LYS A 106 6.49 -17.24 12.14
N LEU A 107 5.95 -16.04 11.94
CA LEU A 107 5.88 -15.39 10.63
C LEU A 107 7.28 -15.17 10.01
N LYS A 108 8.32 -15.05 10.84
CA LYS A 108 9.71 -14.84 10.37
C LYS A 108 10.23 -16.01 9.55
N SER A 109 9.76 -17.24 9.78
CA SER A 109 10.22 -18.40 8.99
C SER A 109 9.74 -18.36 7.54
N ASP A 110 8.79 -17.47 7.23
CA ASP A 110 8.11 -17.46 5.95
C ASP A 110 8.25 -16.16 5.14
N ALA A 111 8.73 -15.10 5.77
CA ALA A 111 8.94 -13.80 5.13
C ALA A 111 10.26 -13.69 4.33
N ASP A 112 11.20 -14.60 4.53
CA ASP A 112 12.56 -14.57 3.94
C ASP A 112 13.43 -13.36 4.36
N TYR A 113 13.04 -12.65 5.43
CA TYR A 113 13.86 -11.63 6.08
C TYR A 113 13.48 -11.50 7.57
N ASN A 114 14.39 -10.90 8.35
CA ASN A 114 14.18 -10.68 9.78
C ASN A 114 13.44 -9.36 10.01
N PHE A 115 12.47 -9.36 10.91
CA PHE A 115 11.70 -8.19 11.32
C PHE A 115 11.24 -8.35 12.77
N LYS A 116 10.74 -7.27 13.38
CA LYS A 116 10.22 -7.31 14.76
C LYS A 116 8.71 -7.52 14.79
N THR A 117 8.20 -8.18 15.81
CA THR A 117 6.76 -8.36 16.03
C THR A 117 6.30 -7.76 17.36
N PRO A 118 5.02 -7.35 17.48
CA PRO A 118 4.42 -6.95 18.75
C PRO A 118 4.60 -8.04 19.81
N GLN A 119 4.77 -7.61 21.06
CA GLN A 119 4.86 -8.49 22.22
C GLN A 119 3.57 -8.38 23.06
N GLU A 120 3.30 -9.39 23.89
CA GLU A 120 2.17 -9.33 24.82
C GLU A 120 2.25 -8.10 25.72
N SER A 121 1.14 -7.39 25.86
CA SER A 121 1.02 -6.21 26.70
C SER A 121 -0.43 -6.00 27.11
N ASN A 122 -0.64 -5.31 28.23
CA ASN A 122 -1.99 -4.95 28.67
C ASN A 122 -2.77 -4.13 27.63
N ILE A 123 -2.09 -3.51 26.66
CA ILE A 123 -2.73 -2.75 25.57
C ILE A 123 -3.33 -3.70 24.53
N LEU A 124 -2.62 -4.78 24.18
CA LEU A 124 -3.02 -5.73 23.15
C LEU A 124 -3.81 -6.93 23.68
N ASN A 125 -3.77 -7.22 24.99
CA ASN A 125 -4.48 -8.36 25.59
C ASN A 125 -6.01 -8.30 25.41
N ASP A 126 -6.56 -7.10 25.18
CA ASP A 126 -7.98 -6.92 24.87
C ASP A 126 -8.33 -7.34 23.43
N LEU A 127 -7.33 -7.42 22.52
CA LEU A 127 -7.50 -7.73 21.10
C LEU A 127 -7.36 -9.24 20.87
N LYS A 128 -8.49 -9.94 20.85
CA LYS A 128 -8.53 -11.41 20.85
C LYS A 128 -8.55 -12.02 19.46
N ASN A 129 -9.07 -11.29 18.47
CA ASN A 129 -9.10 -11.76 17.10
C ASN A 129 -7.81 -11.30 16.44
N ILE A 130 -6.95 -12.25 16.05
CA ILE A 130 -5.66 -11.96 15.44
C ILE A 130 -5.61 -12.70 14.11
N ASP A 131 -5.49 -11.93 13.04
CA ASP A 131 -5.24 -12.45 11.69
C ASP A 131 -3.88 -11.94 11.24
N SER A 132 -3.09 -12.80 10.63
CA SER A 132 -1.82 -12.41 10.02
C SER A 132 -1.78 -12.94 8.60
N THR A 133 -1.40 -12.07 7.67
CA THR A 133 -1.31 -12.39 6.26
C THR A 133 0.10 -12.09 5.76
N ILE A 134 0.69 -13.02 5.02
CA ILE A 134 1.93 -12.79 4.26
C ILE A 134 1.55 -12.72 2.78
N ILE A 135 1.76 -11.56 2.18
CA ILE A 135 1.63 -11.33 0.74
C ILE A 135 2.98 -11.65 0.10
N GLY A 136 2.96 -12.41 -0.99
CA GLY A 136 4.18 -12.87 -1.64
C GLY A 136 5.00 -11.76 -2.30
N SER A 137 6.21 -12.13 -2.73
CA SER A 137 7.18 -11.19 -3.31
C SER A 137 6.90 -10.86 -4.78
N GLN A 138 7.45 -9.75 -5.27
CA GLN A 138 7.42 -9.36 -6.68
C GLN A 138 8.81 -8.97 -7.17
N SER A 139 9.12 -9.21 -8.44
CA SER A 139 10.27 -8.61 -9.11
C SER A 139 9.86 -7.97 -10.43
N ILE A 140 10.53 -6.88 -10.79
CA ILE A 140 10.40 -6.22 -12.10
C ILE A 140 11.79 -6.15 -12.71
N GLU A 141 11.99 -6.93 -13.77
CA GLU A 141 13.20 -6.89 -14.59
C GLU A 141 12.98 -5.93 -15.77
N PHE A 142 13.95 -5.04 -15.97
CA PHE A 142 13.93 -4.00 -16.97
C PHE A 142 14.94 -4.32 -18.06
N ASN A 143 14.46 -4.48 -19.29
CA ASN A 143 15.28 -4.52 -20.49
C ASN A 143 14.92 -3.30 -21.33
N LEU A 144 15.69 -2.24 -21.20
CA LEU A 144 15.39 -0.94 -21.81
C LEU A 144 16.33 -0.65 -22.97
N ASN A 145 15.79 -0.06 -24.03
CA ASN A 145 16.60 0.63 -25.02
C ASN A 145 17.00 1.99 -24.42
N ILE A 146 18.24 2.09 -23.92
CA ILE A 146 18.71 3.24 -23.13
C ILE A 146 18.66 4.55 -23.92
N ASP A 147 19.01 4.53 -25.19
CA ASP A 147 18.95 5.73 -26.04
C ASP A 147 17.50 6.19 -26.25
N ALA A 148 16.61 5.25 -26.56
CA ALA A 148 15.20 5.56 -26.79
C ALA A 148 14.51 6.05 -25.52
N ILE A 149 14.73 5.39 -24.36
CA ILE A 149 14.12 5.80 -23.10
C ILE A 149 14.69 7.12 -22.60
N ASN A 150 15.98 7.37 -22.71
CA ASN A 150 16.58 8.64 -22.30
C ASN A 150 16.10 9.81 -23.16
N ASN A 151 15.98 9.62 -24.47
CA ASN A 151 15.41 10.64 -25.37
C ASN A 151 13.94 10.91 -25.04
N PHE A 152 13.18 9.85 -24.77
CA PHE A 152 11.80 9.96 -24.33
C PHE A 152 11.68 10.72 -23.00
N MET A 153 12.50 10.41 -21.99
CA MET A 153 12.50 11.07 -20.69
C MET A 153 12.83 12.57 -20.78
N LYS A 154 13.73 12.96 -21.69
CA LYS A 154 14.05 14.38 -21.97
C LYS A 154 12.84 15.14 -22.51
N THR A 155 12.00 14.52 -23.34
CA THR A 155 10.73 15.11 -23.81
C THR A 155 9.78 15.43 -22.66
N TYR A 156 9.82 14.64 -21.58
CA TYR A 156 9.07 14.87 -20.35
C TYR A 156 9.81 15.76 -19.33
N LYS A 157 10.88 16.44 -19.75
CA LYS A 157 11.69 17.35 -18.94
C LYS A 157 12.29 16.68 -17.67
N SER A 158 12.48 15.37 -17.69
CA SER A 158 13.23 14.69 -16.63
C SER A 158 14.73 14.88 -16.85
N ASN A 159 15.43 15.34 -15.81
CA ASN A 159 16.89 15.44 -15.80
C ASN A 159 17.57 14.13 -15.34
N ASN A 160 16.80 13.23 -14.73
CA ASN A 160 17.30 11.93 -14.28
C ASN A 160 17.21 10.96 -15.45
N VAL A 161 18.35 10.60 -16.05
CA VAL A 161 18.42 9.67 -17.19
C VAL A 161 19.16 8.39 -16.79
N PHE A 162 18.90 7.30 -17.49
CA PHE A 162 19.61 6.05 -17.27
C PHE A 162 21.08 6.19 -17.72
N PRO A 163 22.04 5.62 -16.98
CA PRO A 163 23.43 5.61 -17.39
C PRO A 163 23.63 4.79 -18.67
N GLU A 164 24.43 5.30 -19.61
CA GLU A 164 24.74 4.63 -20.89
C GLU A 164 25.33 3.22 -20.71
N SER A 165 26.00 2.97 -19.58
CA SER A 165 26.56 1.68 -19.21
C SER A 165 25.53 0.55 -19.05
N LEU A 166 24.23 0.88 -19.02
CA LEU A 166 23.12 -0.09 -19.05
C LEU A 166 22.70 -0.51 -20.45
N ASN A 167 23.25 0.08 -21.53
CA ASN A 167 22.80 -0.25 -22.87
C ASN A 167 23.01 -1.75 -23.17
N GLY A 168 21.94 -2.43 -23.58
CA GLY A 168 21.94 -3.88 -23.81
C GLY A 168 22.05 -4.74 -22.55
N LYS A 169 21.91 -4.18 -21.34
CA LYS A 169 21.97 -4.90 -20.07
C LYS A 169 20.64 -4.80 -19.31
N ASN A 170 20.33 -5.86 -18.57
CA ASN A 170 19.15 -5.89 -17.71
C ASN A 170 19.52 -5.37 -16.32
N PHE A 171 18.54 -4.78 -15.64
CA PHE A 171 18.56 -4.55 -14.20
C PHE A 171 17.21 -4.98 -13.62
N ARG A 172 17.16 -5.24 -12.32
CA ARG A 172 15.96 -5.75 -11.65
C ARG A 172 15.68 -5.01 -10.36
N ILE A 173 14.41 -4.88 -10.03
CA ILE A 173 13.95 -4.40 -8.72
C ILE A 173 13.21 -5.54 -8.05
N ASP A 174 13.63 -5.87 -6.83
CA ASP A 174 13.07 -6.93 -6.02
C ASP A 174 12.28 -6.34 -4.84
N PHE A 175 10.99 -6.68 -4.80
CA PHE A 175 10.05 -6.35 -3.75
C PHE A 175 9.86 -7.59 -2.88
N TYR A 176 10.16 -7.45 -1.60
CA TYR A 176 10.09 -8.54 -0.63
C TYR A 176 8.64 -8.84 -0.22
N LYS A 177 8.44 -10.00 0.43
CA LYS A 177 7.14 -10.36 1.01
C LYS A 177 6.68 -9.27 1.98
N LYS A 178 5.38 -9.04 2.04
CA LYS A 178 4.76 -8.05 2.94
C LYS A 178 3.97 -8.76 4.03
N ILE A 179 4.15 -8.36 5.29
CA ILE A 179 3.41 -8.92 6.42
C ILE A 179 2.36 -7.92 6.86
N TYR A 180 1.14 -8.41 7.00
CA TYR A 180 0.03 -7.69 7.60
C TYR A 180 -0.41 -8.43 8.86
N ILE A 181 -0.58 -7.71 9.95
CA ILE A 181 -1.10 -8.24 11.22
C ILE A 181 -2.28 -7.37 11.62
N HIS A 182 -3.43 -8.01 11.75
CA HIS A 182 -4.66 -7.41 12.21
C HIS A 182 -5.01 -7.93 13.59
N MET A 183 -5.40 -7.04 14.50
CA MET A 183 -5.93 -7.41 15.80
C MET A 183 -7.16 -6.56 16.16
N ASP A 184 -8.22 -7.20 16.65
CA ASP A 184 -9.36 -6.49 17.20
C ASP A 184 -10.02 -7.23 18.38
N ASN A 185 -10.88 -6.49 19.11
CA ASN A 185 -11.65 -7.01 20.24
C ASN A 185 -13.13 -7.29 19.90
N SER A 186 -13.53 -7.05 18.64
CA SER A 186 -14.91 -7.10 18.19
C SER A 186 -14.96 -7.34 16.69
N SER A 187 -15.78 -8.31 16.26
CA SER A 187 -16.09 -8.54 14.84
C SER A 187 -16.95 -7.44 14.23
N GLU A 188 -17.58 -6.58 15.06
CA GLU A 188 -18.40 -5.46 14.60
C GLU A 188 -17.57 -4.18 14.49
N PHE A 189 -17.44 -3.68 13.26
CA PHE A 189 -16.75 -2.44 12.94
C PHE A 189 -17.51 -1.23 13.52
N ASN A 190 -16.82 -0.34 14.24
CA ASN A 190 -17.35 0.88 14.87
C ASN A 190 -18.36 0.68 16.02
N PHE A 191 -18.36 -0.48 16.69
CA PHE A 191 -19.10 -0.62 17.95
C PHE A 191 -18.45 0.24 19.05
N PRO A 192 -19.21 0.92 19.93
CA PRO A 192 -18.63 1.69 21.03
C PRO A 192 -17.69 0.85 21.91
N GLY A 193 -16.42 1.26 22.02
CA GLY A 193 -15.39 0.51 22.75
C GLY A 193 -14.70 -0.58 21.92
N SER A 194 -14.97 -0.65 20.61
CA SER A 194 -14.15 -1.43 19.69
C SER A 194 -12.72 -0.87 19.65
N LYS A 195 -11.75 -1.77 19.66
CA LYS A 195 -10.34 -1.45 19.49
C LYS A 195 -9.82 -2.24 18.31
N ARG A 196 -9.00 -1.59 17.49
CA ARG A 196 -8.35 -2.21 16.34
C ARG A 196 -6.89 -1.80 16.29
N PHE A 197 -6.06 -2.74 15.90
CA PHE A 197 -4.64 -2.55 15.66
C PHE A 197 -4.29 -3.21 14.34
N ASN A 198 -3.67 -2.44 13.44
CA ASN A 198 -3.10 -2.93 12.20
C ASN A 198 -1.59 -2.69 12.25
N LEU A 199 -0.81 -3.67 11.80
CA LEU A 199 0.61 -3.53 11.59
C LEU A 199 0.97 -4.08 10.22
N THR A 200 1.59 -3.22 9.42
CA THR A 200 2.19 -3.55 8.14
C THR A 200 3.71 -3.52 8.29
N ILE A 201 4.36 -4.56 7.79
CA ILE A 201 5.82 -4.72 7.80
C ILE A 201 6.28 -5.06 6.39
N GLU A 202 7.23 -4.28 5.88
CA GLU A 202 7.80 -4.50 4.55
C GLU A 202 9.27 -4.11 4.53
N ARG A 203 10.09 -4.84 3.76
CA ARG A 203 11.49 -4.49 3.54
C ARG A 203 11.61 -3.54 2.34
N ILE A 204 12.49 -2.55 2.45
CA ILE A 204 12.78 -1.62 1.35
C ILE A 204 13.19 -2.43 0.09
N PRO A 205 12.62 -2.13 -1.10
CA PRO A 205 12.98 -2.82 -2.33
C PRO A 205 14.46 -2.70 -2.67
N GLU A 206 15.01 -3.74 -3.28
CA GLU A 206 16.41 -3.78 -3.70
C GLU A 206 16.54 -3.58 -5.21
N ILE A 207 17.52 -2.78 -5.64
CA ILE A 207 17.80 -2.55 -7.06
C ILE A 207 19.10 -3.26 -7.43
N ASN A 208 18.95 -4.32 -8.21
CA ASN A 208 20.03 -5.14 -8.72
C ASN A 208 20.47 -4.64 -10.10
N VAL A 209 21.67 -4.04 -10.16
CA VAL A 209 22.26 -3.49 -11.39
C VAL A 209 23.52 -4.27 -11.79
N PRO A 210 23.90 -4.29 -13.08
CA PRO A 210 25.16 -4.89 -13.51
C PRO A 210 26.39 -4.25 -12.86
N ASN A 211 27.48 -5.02 -12.74
CA ASN A 211 28.75 -4.53 -12.22
C ASN A 211 29.22 -3.24 -12.93
N GLY A 212 29.65 -2.26 -12.13
CA GLY A 212 30.13 -0.96 -12.62
C GLY A 212 29.03 0.05 -12.96
N VAL A 213 27.75 -0.28 -12.75
CA VAL A 213 26.62 0.65 -12.90
C VAL A 213 26.29 1.31 -11.55
N ASP A 214 26.06 2.61 -11.56
CA ASP A 214 25.65 3.38 -10.37
C ASP A 214 24.18 3.14 -10.04
N THR A 215 23.92 2.37 -8.98
CA THR A 215 22.57 2.02 -8.51
C THR A 215 21.71 3.26 -8.24
N ASN A 216 22.27 4.35 -7.70
CA ASN A 216 21.50 5.55 -7.39
C ASN A 216 21.05 6.27 -8.67
N LYS A 217 21.90 6.31 -9.71
CA LYS A 217 21.48 6.86 -11.01
C LYS A 217 20.34 6.05 -11.62
N VAL A 218 20.42 4.72 -11.55
CA VAL A 218 19.35 3.83 -12.03
C VAL A 218 18.07 4.09 -11.26
N LYS A 219 18.14 4.14 -9.94
CA LYS A 219 17.03 4.46 -9.05
C LYS A 219 16.32 5.77 -9.42
N TYR A 220 17.07 6.87 -9.56
CA TYR A 220 16.50 8.16 -9.91
C TYR A 220 15.89 8.18 -11.31
N ALA A 221 16.48 7.46 -12.27
CA ALA A 221 15.91 7.31 -13.60
C ALA A 221 14.59 6.50 -13.57
N VAL A 222 14.55 5.39 -12.83
CA VAL A 222 13.36 4.54 -12.68
C VAL A 222 12.19 5.32 -12.07
N ILE A 223 12.38 6.04 -10.97
CA ILE A 223 11.29 6.79 -10.34
C ILE A 223 10.78 7.94 -11.22
N SER A 224 11.55 8.34 -12.23
CA SER A 224 11.18 9.37 -13.20
C SER A 224 10.41 8.80 -14.40
N LEU A 225 10.15 7.49 -14.45
CA LEU A 225 9.40 6.86 -15.53
C LEU A 225 7.90 7.20 -15.41
N PRO A 226 7.26 7.74 -16.47
CA PRO A 226 5.84 8.13 -16.40
C PRO A 226 4.87 6.95 -16.39
N PHE A 227 5.32 5.77 -16.81
CA PHE A 227 4.53 4.53 -16.81
C PHE A 227 4.66 3.71 -15.53
N LEU A 228 5.51 4.14 -14.60
CA LEU A 228 5.59 3.53 -13.28
C LEU A 228 4.50 4.15 -12.38
N PRO A 229 3.69 3.34 -11.69
CA PRO A 229 2.77 3.80 -10.66
C PRO A 229 3.46 4.55 -9.52
N ASP A 230 2.74 5.49 -8.90
CA ASP A 230 3.34 6.41 -7.91
C ASP A 230 3.66 5.75 -6.56
N ASP A 231 2.90 4.74 -6.17
CA ASP A 231 3.21 3.81 -5.07
C ASP A 231 4.53 3.06 -5.32
N LEU A 232 4.72 2.49 -6.52
CA LEU A 232 5.97 1.80 -6.86
C LEU A 232 7.15 2.78 -6.89
N LYS A 233 6.98 3.99 -7.43
CA LYS A 233 8.01 5.04 -7.36
C LYS A 233 8.37 5.36 -5.91
N SER A 234 7.37 5.48 -5.05
CA SER A 234 7.55 5.80 -3.63
C SER A 234 8.34 4.70 -2.92
N GLN A 235 7.95 3.43 -3.13
CA GLN A 235 8.67 2.27 -2.60
C GLN A 235 10.12 2.20 -3.11
N ILE A 236 10.33 2.36 -4.42
CA ILE A 236 11.66 2.32 -5.05
C ILE A 236 12.54 3.48 -4.59
N SER A 237 11.96 4.65 -4.35
CA SER A 237 12.73 5.84 -4.00
C SER A 237 13.56 5.65 -2.74
N GLY A 238 13.20 4.73 -1.83
CA GLY A 238 13.88 4.44 -0.56
C GLY A 238 14.07 5.64 0.39
N THR A 239 13.93 6.86 -0.13
CA THR A 239 13.69 8.12 0.56
C THR A 239 12.22 8.07 0.95
N VAL A 240 11.95 7.22 1.90
CA VAL A 240 10.65 7.08 2.48
C VAL A 240 10.36 8.39 3.21
N ASP A 241 9.59 9.26 2.57
CA ASP A 241 8.94 10.32 3.31
C ASP A 241 7.92 9.64 4.22
N LEU A 242 8.31 9.46 5.49
CA LEU A 242 7.48 8.79 6.49
C LEU A 242 6.07 9.41 6.53
N LYS A 243 5.91 10.70 6.22
CA LYS A 243 4.60 11.36 6.14
C LYS A 243 3.73 10.81 5.02
N ASN A 244 4.34 10.48 3.89
CA ASN A 244 3.64 9.95 2.71
C ASN A 244 3.41 8.44 2.80
N LEU A 245 4.08 7.75 3.74
CA LEU A 245 3.69 6.38 4.12
C LEU A 245 2.37 6.32 4.90
N LEU A 246 2.01 7.40 5.59
CA LEU A 246 0.78 7.45 6.36
C LEU A 246 -0.36 7.85 5.42
N GLU A 247 -1.00 6.84 4.83
CA GLU A 247 -2.16 7.02 3.98
C GLU A 247 -3.34 7.55 4.81
N ILE A 248 -3.68 8.81 4.60
CA ILE A 248 -4.85 9.46 5.19
C ILE A 248 -5.94 9.48 4.12
N PRO A 249 -7.11 8.87 4.37
CA PRO A 249 -8.23 8.92 3.43
C PRO A 249 -8.61 10.36 3.05
N GLU A 250 -8.98 10.62 1.80
CA GLU A 250 -9.43 11.97 1.38
C GLU A 250 -10.65 12.47 2.17
N SER A 251 -11.49 11.52 2.60
CA SER A 251 -12.65 11.75 3.46
C SER A 251 -12.26 12.01 4.93
N ALA A 252 -10.98 12.00 5.28
CA ALA A 252 -10.53 12.28 6.63
C ALA A 252 -10.26 13.78 6.87
N GLU A 253 -10.32 14.17 8.13
CA GLU A 253 -9.86 15.44 8.66
C GLU A 253 -8.64 15.18 9.55
N ARG A 254 -7.47 15.63 9.10
CA ARG A 254 -6.23 15.51 9.87
C ARG A 254 -6.36 16.35 11.14
N LYS A 255 -6.18 15.72 12.29
CA LYS A 255 -6.13 16.38 13.59
C LYS A 255 -4.72 16.86 13.93
N LYS A 256 -3.72 15.98 13.75
CA LYS A 256 -2.34 16.23 14.20
C LYS A 256 -1.34 15.43 13.37
N LEU A 257 -0.17 15.99 13.14
CA LEU A 257 0.99 15.32 12.50
C LEU A 257 2.25 15.72 13.28
N ASP A 258 2.91 14.75 13.90
CA ASP A 258 4.09 14.98 14.72
C ASP A 258 5.25 14.07 14.29
N TYR A 259 6.47 14.50 14.61
CA TYR A 259 7.66 13.67 14.51
C TYR A 259 7.96 13.06 15.88
N THR A 260 8.37 11.80 15.88
CA THR A 260 8.70 11.06 17.10
C THR A 260 9.98 10.24 16.92
N SER A 261 10.37 9.51 17.95
CA SER A 261 11.43 8.50 17.88
C SER A 261 10.93 7.17 18.42
N ILE A 262 11.16 6.09 17.69
CA ILE A 262 10.86 4.72 18.11
C ILE A 262 12.19 3.99 18.27
N ASN A 263 12.58 3.63 19.49
CA ASN A 263 13.87 2.97 19.77
C ASN A 263 15.08 3.71 19.12
N LYS A 264 15.09 5.05 19.17
CA LYS A 264 16.07 5.97 18.54
C LYS A 264 15.98 6.10 17.02
N ASN A 265 15.11 5.36 16.34
CA ASN A 265 14.80 5.55 14.93
C ASN A 265 13.81 6.70 14.74
N LYS A 266 13.97 7.50 13.69
CA LYS A 266 13.03 8.58 13.38
C LYS A 266 11.68 7.98 12.97
N GLY A 267 10.61 8.50 13.57
CA GLY A 267 9.24 8.13 13.25
C GLY A 267 8.37 9.35 13.00
N VAL A 268 7.18 9.11 12.47
CA VAL A 268 6.13 10.11 12.33
C VAL A 268 4.82 9.53 12.85
N THR A 269 4.00 10.37 13.47
CA THR A 269 2.67 10.02 13.92
C THR A 269 1.66 10.93 13.24
N VAL A 270 0.49 10.39 12.88
CA VAL A 270 -0.65 11.19 12.44
C VAL A 270 -1.89 10.74 13.18
N SER A 271 -2.76 11.69 13.51
CA SER A 271 -4.12 11.37 13.94
C SER A 271 -5.13 12.10 13.08
N TYR A 272 -6.25 11.44 12.81
CA TYR A 272 -7.33 11.97 11.98
C TYR A 272 -8.69 11.41 12.40
N TYR A 273 -9.73 12.08 11.91
CA TYR A 273 -11.12 11.63 12.01
C TYR A 273 -11.66 11.37 10.61
N LEU A 274 -12.51 10.36 10.44
CA LEU A 274 -13.28 10.21 9.21
C LEU A 274 -14.49 11.18 9.24
N LYS A 275 -14.70 11.95 8.16
CA LYS A 275 -15.78 12.95 8.07
C LYS A 275 -17.16 12.29 8.05
N ASP A 276 -17.27 11.15 7.37
CA ASP A 276 -18.54 10.46 7.03
C ASP A 276 -18.62 9.03 7.57
N ALA A 277 -17.84 8.68 8.61
CA ALA A 277 -18.14 7.44 9.32
C ALA A 277 -19.58 7.56 9.84
N ASN A 278 -20.50 6.79 9.25
CA ASN A 278 -21.88 6.60 9.68
C ASN A 278 -21.87 5.94 11.08
N ILE A 279 -21.37 6.66 12.06
CA ILE A 279 -21.46 6.28 13.45
C ILE A 279 -22.87 6.72 13.83
N SER A 280 -23.74 5.73 14.04
CA SER A 280 -25.09 5.84 14.59
C SER A 280 -25.21 6.67 15.89
N ASN A 281 -24.13 7.27 16.38
CA ASN A 281 -24.12 8.12 17.55
C ASN A 281 -24.45 9.57 17.16
N LYS A 282 -25.66 9.99 17.51
CA LYS A 282 -26.12 11.39 17.50
C LYS A 282 -25.24 12.35 18.32
N ASN A 283 -24.23 11.86 19.05
CA ASN A 283 -23.29 12.66 19.83
C ASN A 283 -21.96 12.80 19.08
N LYS A 284 -21.75 13.95 18.43
CA LYS A 284 -20.53 14.36 17.73
C LYS A 284 -19.25 14.35 18.60
N GLU A 285 -19.38 14.26 19.93
CA GLU A 285 -18.29 14.36 20.90
C GLU A 285 -17.47 13.07 21.10
N LYS A 286 -17.90 11.93 20.52
CA LYS A 286 -17.20 10.64 20.64
C LYS A 286 -16.69 10.08 19.30
N ARG A 287 -16.13 10.94 18.44
CA ARG A 287 -15.38 10.43 17.28
C ARG A 287 -14.08 9.84 17.80
N GLU A 288 -13.90 8.52 17.64
CA GLU A 288 -12.62 7.89 17.91
C GLU A 288 -11.62 8.36 16.84
N ALA A 289 -10.47 8.86 17.29
CA ALA A 289 -9.42 9.26 16.38
C ALA A 289 -8.69 8.01 15.89
N PHE A 290 -8.46 7.93 14.60
CA PHE A 290 -7.47 7.04 14.03
C PHE A 290 -6.10 7.61 14.39
N VAL A 291 -5.19 6.75 14.80
CA VAL A 291 -3.79 7.11 15.00
C VAL A 291 -2.92 6.18 14.19
N GLN A 292 -2.05 6.73 13.36
CA GLN A 292 -1.05 5.95 12.63
C GLN A 292 0.36 6.38 13.03
N ILE A 293 1.30 5.44 12.96
CA ILE A 293 2.73 5.65 13.20
C ILE A 293 3.51 4.93 12.10
N ALA A 294 4.53 5.58 11.55
CA ALA A 294 5.48 4.93 10.66
C ALA A 294 6.92 5.21 11.08
N TRP A 295 7.78 4.21 10.98
CA TRP A 295 9.23 4.34 11.18
C TRP A 295 9.98 3.30 10.34
N ILE A 296 11.29 3.48 10.23
CA ILE A 296 12.20 2.54 9.57
C ILE A 296 13.24 2.07 10.57
N GLU A 297 13.53 0.78 10.56
CA GLU A 297 14.61 0.17 11.33
C GLU A 297 15.22 -0.97 10.51
N ASP A 298 16.55 -0.98 10.33
CA ASP A 298 17.29 -2.01 9.59
C ASP A 298 16.73 -2.33 8.20
N ASP A 299 16.45 -1.29 7.40
CA ASP A 299 15.80 -1.37 6.07
C ASP A 299 14.37 -1.96 6.06
N ILE A 300 13.76 -2.13 7.23
CA ILE A 300 12.37 -2.55 7.39
C ILE A 300 11.51 -1.32 7.69
N ILE A 301 10.45 -1.14 6.90
CA ILE A 301 9.40 -0.18 7.10
C ILE A 301 8.33 -0.83 7.98
N TYR A 302 7.95 -0.11 9.04
CA TYR A 302 6.82 -0.47 9.88
C TYR A 302 5.78 0.63 9.81
N GLN A 303 4.52 0.23 9.60
CA GLN A 303 3.36 1.11 9.68
C GLN A 303 2.35 0.51 10.65
N MET A 304 2.00 1.26 11.68
CA MET A 304 0.97 0.89 12.64
C MET A 304 -0.23 1.80 12.52
N GLU A 305 -1.42 1.25 12.70
CA GLU A 305 -2.65 2.00 12.87
C GLU A 305 -3.41 1.48 14.08
N GLY A 306 -3.99 2.39 14.85
CA GLY A 306 -4.83 2.10 16.00
C GLY A 306 -6.15 2.87 15.95
N ILE A 307 -7.23 2.18 16.30
CA ILE A 307 -8.56 2.75 16.62
C ILE A 307 -8.87 2.37 18.05
N GLY A 308 -9.33 3.32 18.87
CA GLY A 308 -9.52 3.10 20.31
C GLY A 308 -8.19 2.91 21.08
N ILE A 309 -7.05 3.16 20.44
CA ILE A 309 -5.70 3.08 20.99
C ILE A 309 -5.05 4.46 20.86
N SER A 310 -4.56 5.01 21.98
CA SER A 310 -3.92 6.33 21.98
C SER A 310 -2.53 6.31 21.32
N GLU A 311 -2.06 7.48 20.85
CA GLU A 311 -0.72 7.67 20.30
C GLU A 311 0.38 7.13 21.23
N ASN A 312 0.32 7.46 22.52
CA ASN A 312 1.28 6.96 23.52
C ASN A 312 1.24 5.44 23.68
N GLN A 313 0.07 4.81 23.53
CA GLN A 313 -0.05 3.35 23.59
C GLN A 313 0.56 2.70 22.34
N LEU A 314 0.32 3.25 21.14
CA LEU A 314 0.95 2.76 19.91
C LEU A 314 2.48 2.90 19.96
N ILE A 315 2.99 4.04 20.44
CA ILE A 315 4.45 4.23 20.62
C ILE A 315 5.02 3.15 21.55
N LYS A 316 4.36 2.88 22.69
CA LYS A 316 4.80 1.83 23.63
C LYS A 316 4.77 0.44 23.00
N ILE A 317 3.77 0.13 22.18
CA ILE A 317 3.73 -1.14 21.43
C ILE A 317 4.94 -1.20 20.51
N ALA A 318 5.18 -0.17 19.70
CA ALA A 318 6.30 -0.11 18.76
C ALA A 318 7.68 -0.23 19.44
N GLU A 319 7.88 0.47 20.55
CA GLU A 319 9.13 0.40 21.32
C GLU A 319 9.37 -1.01 21.92
N SER A 320 8.30 -1.74 22.22
CA SER A 320 8.39 -3.08 22.82
C SER A 320 8.63 -4.24 21.85
N MET A 321 8.53 -4.01 20.53
CA MET A 321 8.63 -5.06 19.51
C MET A 321 10.00 -5.76 19.50
N LYS A 322 10.03 -7.05 19.13
CA LYS A 322 11.24 -7.89 19.10
C LYS A 322 11.34 -8.80 17.88
#